data_AF-A0A2N3WNM7-F1
#
_entry.id   AF-A0A2N3WNM7-F1
#
_cell.length_a   1.000
_cell.length_b   1.000
_cell.length_c   1.000
_cell.angle_alpha   90.00
_cell.angle_beta   90.00
_cell.angle_gamma   90.00
#
_symmetry.space_group_name_H-M   'P 1'
#
loop_
_entity.id
_entity.type
_entity.pdbx_description
1 polymer ?
#
loop_
_entity_poly.entity_id
_entity_poly.type
_entity_poly.pdbx_seq_one_letter_code
_entity_poly.pdbx_strand_id
1 'polypeptide(L)'
;MSLRPRTLSRTFVAVGVLVAAAAGTAVPAEAAAPNPAKPSSVEKDIAQLEREFQDLVQEPGVASVLRDSKPLIESPIFGSGRKAEGEPGAIPGCTPGALISEFEKLQASLTDVERRAASVVDSLNNLYASVVANDKSPQVFGTDGQYTPRATAAIDKLRGFWDIESWNIQLVAYKGTDAASPEKMKETFARGFAPERAAAAGALASKVVHEVPALQGGRNPLLSGNAFAAPPDSAGGKRILLGDGLLDLVGQDGFGDVSVEGILGHEYGHHVDFAHDNSPSDESGEMGPDAYAGYFLAHAKGAAWDARAQQEFAYLSASIGDCEHSHGTPAQRKAAGTWGEQQALKQDNPNKIVPSATVIEKFQKEYPKLMKSQA
;
A
#
# COMPACT_ATOMS: atom_id res chain seq x y z
N MET A 1 16.59 52.03 -21.43
CA MET A 1 17.41 52.23 -22.65
C MET A 1 18.27 50.99 -22.86
N SER A 2 18.49 50.62 -24.13
CA SER A 2 19.24 49.44 -24.62
C SER A 2 18.44 48.12 -24.67
N LEU A 3 17.66 47.88 -25.72
CA LEU A 3 18.00 47.36 -27.07
C LEU A 3 18.10 45.82 -27.13
N ARG A 4 17.05 45.23 -27.70
CA ARG A 4 17.01 43.85 -28.27
C ARG A 4 18.05 43.69 -29.38
N PRO A 5 18.35 42.43 -29.75
CA PRO A 5 17.99 42.06 -31.12
C PRO A 5 17.19 40.77 -31.24
N ARG A 6 16.60 40.67 -32.43
CA ARG A 6 15.56 39.78 -32.90
C ARG A 6 16.12 38.56 -33.65
N THR A 7 15.30 37.51 -33.63
CA THR A 7 14.98 36.54 -34.71
C THR A 7 16.06 35.69 -35.34
N LEU A 8 15.76 34.39 -35.45
CA LEU A 8 15.93 33.63 -36.69
C LEU A 8 14.89 32.49 -36.72
N SER A 9 13.83 32.71 -37.47
CA SER A 9 12.87 31.69 -37.89
C SER A 9 13.53 30.76 -38.91
N ARG A 10 13.37 29.44 -38.75
CA ARG A 10 13.79 28.45 -39.76
C ARG A 10 12.55 27.88 -40.46
N THR A 11 12.50 28.14 -41.75
CA THR A 11 11.57 27.57 -42.73
C THR A 11 11.97 26.12 -43.01
N PHE A 12 11.05 25.17 -42.84
CA PHE A 12 11.21 23.80 -43.33
C PHE A 12 10.66 23.71 -44.76
N VAL A 13 11.50 23.24 -45.67
CA VAL A 13 11.16 22.87 -47.05
C VAL A 13 10.78 21.40 -47.03
N ALA A 14 9.53 21.07 -47.41
CA ALA A 14 9.07 19.71 -47.64
C ALA A 14 9.18 19.40 -49.14
N VAL A 15 9.94 18.36 -49.50
CA VAL A 15 10.02 17.83 -50.87
C VAL A 15 9.97 16.30 -50.82
N GLY A 16 9.07 15.74 -51.63
CA GLY A 16 9.10 14.36 -52.15
C GLY A 16 8.46 13.31 -51.23
N VAL A 17 7.75 12.28 -51.69
CA VAL A 17 7.58 11.68 -53.02
C VAL A 17 6.23 10.92 -53.01
N LEU A 18 5.43 11.09 -54.06
CA LEU A 18 4.26 10.25 -54.34
C LEU A 18 4.73 8.92 -54.95
N VAL A 19 4.60 7.82 -54.21
CA VAL A 19 4.73 6.45 -54.75
C VAL A 19 3.33 5.89 -54.94
N ALA A 20 2.97 5.63 -56.20
CA ALA A 20 1.75 4.92 -56.55
C ALA A 20 1.91 3.43 -56.19
N ALA A 21 1.07 2.93 -55.27
CA ALA A 21 0.98 1.52 -54.95
C ALA A 21 -0.02 0.83 -55.89
N ALA A 22 0.47 -0.15 -56.66
CA ALA A 22 -0.37 -1.10 -57.36
C ALA A 22 -0.86 -2.16 -56.37
N ALA A 23 -2.18 -2.23 -56.17
CA ALA A 23 -2.82 -3.24 -55.34
C ALA A 23 -2.88 -4.58 -56.09
N GLY A 24 -1.98 -5.50 -55.76
CA GLY A 24 -2.13 -6.92 -56.04
C GLY A 24 -2.70 -7.61 -54.80
N THR A 25 -3.93 -8.11 -54.87
CA THR A 25 -4.55 -8.91 -53.82
C THR A 25 -3.94 -10.31 -53.81
N ALA A 26 -2.84 -10.48 -53.07
CA ALA A 26 -2.39 -11.79 -52.64
C ALA A 26 -3.10 -12.15 -51.32
N VAL A 27 -3.80 -13.27 -51.29
CA VAL A 27 -4.37 -13.85 -50.07
C VAL A 27 -3.19 -14.17 -49.15
N PRO A 28 -3.09 -13.60 -47.93
CA PRO A 28 -2.01 -13.94 -47.02
C PRO A 28 -2.15 -15.41 -46.61
N ALA A 29 -1.10 -16.18 -46.88
CA ALA A 29 -0.95 -17.51 -46.30
C ALA A 29 -1.01 -17.37 -44.77
N GLU A 30 -1.86 -18.17 -44.14
CA GLU A 30 -2.02 -18.26 -42.70
C GLU A 30 -0.65 -18.58 -42.08
N ALA A 31 -0.01 -17.55 -41.49
CA ALA A 31 1.29 -17.69 -40.87
C ALA A 31 1.12 -18.63 -39.67
N ALA A 32 1.75 -19.79 -39.75
CA ALA A 32 1.81 -20.74 -38.64
C ALA A 32 2.22 -19.99 -37.36
N ALA A 33 1.43 -20.16 -36.30
CA ALA A 33 1.69 -19.54 -35.01
C ALA A 33 3.14 -19.80 -34.61
N PRO A 34 3.93 -18.77 -34.25
CA PRO A 34 5.31 -18.97 -33.86
C PRO A 34 5.36 -19.95 -32.69
N ASN A 35 6.21 -20.97 -32.80
CA ASN A 35 6.49 -21.88 -31.69
C ASN A 35 6.85 -21.04 -30.46
N PRO A 36 6.28 -21.32 -29.27
CA PRO A 36 6.59 -20.57 -28.07
C PRO A 36 8.10 -20.58 -27.84
N ALA A 37 8.70 -19.39 -27.72
CA ALA A 37 10.12 -19.24 -27.45
C ALA A 37 10.48 -19.97 -26.16
N LYS A 38 11.67 -20.58 -26.11
CA LYS A 38 12.17 -21.20 -24.88
C LYS A 38 12.32 -20.13 -23.78
N PRO A 39 11.91 -20.43 -22.52
CA PRO A 39 12.04 -19.46 -21.45
C PRO A 39 13.50 -19.05 -21.21
N SER A 40 13.70 -17.76 -20.95
CA SER A 40 14.97 -17.17 -20.52
C SER A 40 15.41 -17.74 -19.16
N SER A 41 16.66 -17.50 -18.75
CA SER A 41 17.13 -17.88 -17.40
C SER A 41 16.34 -17.16 -16.31
N VAL A 42 16.04 -15.88 -16.51
CA VAL A 42 15.30 -15.04 -15.54
C VAL A 42 13.89 -15.57 -15.32
N GLU A 43 13.18 -15.96 -16.38
CA GLU A 43 11.83 -16.55 -16.25
C GLU A 43 11.83 -17.87 -15.47
N LYS A 44 12.89 -18.67 -15.61
CA LYS A 44 13.06 -19.92 -14.84
C LYS A 44 13.34 -19.64 -13.37
N ASP A 45 14.15 -18.63 -13.08
CA ASP A 45 14.47 -18.21 -11.72
C ASP A 45 13.24 -17.65 -11.01
N ILE A 46 12.44 -16.82 -11.68
CA ILE A 46 11.14 -16.34 -11.17
C ILE A 46 10.22 -17.53 -10.89
N ALA A 47 10.07 -18.44 -11.85
CA ALA A 47 9.22 -19.61 -11.67
C ALA A 47 9.70 -20.55 -10.54
N GLN A 48 11.02 -20.65 -10.32
CA GLN A 48 11.55 -21.38 -9.17
C GLN A 48 11.25 -20.64 -7.86
N LEU A 49 11.43 -19.32 -7.82
CA LEU A 49 11.15 -18.51 -6.64
C LEU A 49 9.68 -18.58 -6.24
N GLU A 50 8.77 -18.53 -7.21
CA GLU A 50 7.34 -18.76 -6.99
C GLU A 50 7.08 -20.13 -6.36
N ARG A 51 7.74 -21.19 -6.85
CA ARG A 51 7.62 -22.53 -6.23
C ARG A 51 8.14 -22.55 -4.80
N GLU A 52 9.30 -21.95 -4.53
CA GLU A 52 9.84 -21.88 -3.17
C GLU A 52 8.90 -21.11 -2.23
N PHE A 53 8.30 -20.01 -2.71
CA PHE A 53 7.32 -19.27 -1.94
C PHE A 53 6.04 -20.08 -1.70
N GLN A 54 5.50 -20.73 -2.72
CA GLN A 54 4.32 -21.59 -2.59
C GLN A 54 4.56 -22.73 -1.59
N ASP A 55 5.71 -23.41 -1.68
CA ASP A 55 6.07 -24.45 -0.73
C ASP A 55 6.20 -23.88 0.70
N LEU A 56 6.79 -22.70 0.88
CA LEU A 56 6.93 -22.05 2.18
C LEU A 56 5.56 -21.72 2.80
N VAL A 57 4.61 -21.19 2.03
CA VAL A 57 3.29 -20.83 2.58
C VAL A 57 2.40 -22.02 2.88
N GLN A 58 2.72 -23.22 2.37
CA GLN A 58 2.07 -24.47 2.79
C GLN A 58 2.58 -25.00 4.13
N GLU A 59 3.69 -24.47 4.66
CA GLU A 59 4.23 -24.90 5.94
C GLU A 59 3.32 -24.45 7.10
N PRO A 60 3.06 -25.32 8.10
CA PRO A 60 2.20 -24.99 9.23
C PRO A 60 2.61 -23.70 9.94
N GLY A 61 1.68 -22.77 10.09
CA GLY A 61 1.89 -21.49 10.77
C GLY A 61 2.40 -20.34 9.88
N VAL A 62 2.82 -20.61 8.64
CA VAL A 62 3.15 -19.55 7.66
C VAL A 62 1.88 -19.07 6.95
N ALA A 63 1.00 -19.99 6.57
CA ALA A 63 -0.20 -19.69 5.80
C ALA A 63 -1.17 -18.69 6.46
N SER A 64 -1.25 -18.66 7.80
CA SER A 64 -2.13 -17.74 8.52
C SER A 64 -1.65 -16.29 8.41
N VAL A 65 -0.34 -16.06 8.37
CA VAL A 65 0.27 -14.72 8.31
C VAL A 65 -0.27 -13.89 7.15
N LEU A 66 -0.39 -14.50 5.98
CA LEU A 66 -0.85 -13.82 4.77
C LEU A 66 -2.37 -13.62 4.74
N ARG A 67 -3.13 -14.41 5.51
CA ARG A 67 -4.61 -14.30 5.58
C ARG A 67 -5.08 -13.28 6.60
N ASP A 68 -4.32 -13.09 7.68
CA ASP A 68 -4.74 -12.28 8.82
C ASP A 68 -4.46 -10.77 8.62
N SER A 69 -3.87 -10.39 7.48
CA SER A 69 -3.55 -9.01 7.13
C SER A 69 -4.71 -8.39 6.36
N LYS A 70 -5.33 -7.31 6.88
CA LYS A 70 -6.22 -6.44 6.11
C LYS A 70 -5.39 -5.29 5.52
N PRO A 71 -4.99 -5.36 4.25
CA PRO A 71 -4.14 -4.35 3.65
C PRO A 71 -4.89 -3.02 3.45
N LEU A 72 -4.23 -1.88 3.70
CA LEU A 72 -4.76 -0.54 3.40
C LEU A 72 -5.12 -0.37 1.91
N ILE A 73 -4.33 -1.01 1.04
CA ILE A 73 -4.59 -1.12 -0.39
C ILE A 73 -4.61 -2.61 -0.72
N GLU A 74 -5.72 -3.17 -1.21
CA GLU A 74 -5.73 -4.57 -1.65
C GLU A 74 -4.55 -4.83 -2.57
N SER A 75 -3.72 -5.83 -2.25
CA SER A 75 -2.62 -6.19 -3.15
C SER A 75 -3.23 -6.81 -4.41
N PRO A 76 -3.20 -6.11 -5.55
CA PRO A 76 -3.77 -6.62 -6.80
C PRO A 76 -2.96 -7.80 -7.33
N ILE A 77 -1.79 -8.02 -6.74
CA ILE A 77 -0.83 -9.01 -7.15
C ILE A 77 -1.18 -10.42 -6.63
N PHE A 78 -2.02 -10.52 -5.59
CA PHE A 78 -2.52 -11.81 -5.06
C PHE A 78 -3.91 -12.19 -5.55
N GLY A 79 -4.41 -11.52 -6.59
CA GLY A 79 -5.57 -12.01 -7.34
C GLY A 79 -6.92 -11.86 -6.64
N SER A 80 -7.12 -10.87 -5.76
CA SER A 80 -8.49 -10.40 -5.53
C SER A 80 -9.05 -9.69 -6.77
N GLY A 81 -8.17 -9.22 -7.67
CA GLY A 81 -8.50 -8.72 -9.01
C GLY A 81 -9.69 -7.79 -8.95
N ARG A 82 -9.44 -6.51 -8.67
CA ARG A 82 -10.48 -5.49 -8.59
C ARG A 82 -11.52 -5.73 -9.66
N LYS A 83 -12.75 -5.92 -9.18
CA LYS A 83 -13.88 -6.24 -10.02
C LYS A 83 -14.13 -5.05 -10.93
N ALA A 84 -14.20 -5.29 -12.24
CA ALA A 84 -14.45 -4.20 -13.19
C ALA A 84 -15.76 -3.49 -12.86
N GLU A 85 -15.89 -2.20 -13.23
CA GLU A 85 -17.14 -1.45 -13.07
C GLU A 85 -18.32 -2.26 -13.67
N GLY A 86 -19.26 -2.71 -12.83
CA GLY A 86 -20.37 -3.60 -13.21
C GLY A 86 -20.26 -5.05 -12.74
N GLU A 87 -19.16 -5.46 -12.11
CA GLU A 87 -19.05 -6.76 -11.44
C GLU A 87 -19.62 -6.74 -10.00
N PRO A 88 -20.08 -7.88 -9.44
CA PRO A 88 -20.72 -7.92 -8.13
C PRO A 88 -19.78 -7.48 -6.99
N GLY A 89 -19.94 -6.27 -6.45
CA GLY A 89 -19.11 -5.71 -5.38
C GLY A 89 -18.77 -4.22 -5.55
N ALA A 90 -18.69 -3.76 -6.80
CA ALA A 90 -18.39 -2.37 -7.13
C ALA A 90 -19.60 -1.45 -6.89
N ILE A 91 -19.35 -0.29 -6.28
CA ILE A 91 -20.35 0.75 -6.02
C ILE A 91 -20.63 1.51 -7.33
N PRO A 92 -21.85 1.44 -7.90
CA PRO A 92 -22.14 2.07 -9.19
C PRO A 92 -21.92 3.58 -9.20
N GLY A 93 -21.25 4.10 -10.24
CA GLY A 93 -21.00 5.53 -10.41
C GLY A 93 -19.88 6.10 -9.53
N CYS A 94 -19.10 5.23 -8.88
CA CYS A 94 -17.95 5.61 -8.08
C CYS A 94 -16.65 5.50 -8.88
N THR A 95 -15.76 6.49 -8.74
CA THR A 95 -14.41 6.46 -9.29
C THR A 95 -13.41 6.23 -8.17
N PRO A 96 -12.50 5.25 -8.28
CA PRO A 96 -11.46 5.03 -7.28
C PRO A 96 -10.60 6.25 -7.01
N GLY A 97 -10.03 6.32 -5.82
CA GLY A 97 -9.13 7.39 -5.43
C GLY A 97 -7.82 7.42 -6.24
N ALA A 98 -7.18 8.59 -6.23
CA ALA A 98 -6.00 8.87 -7.05
C ALA A 98 -4.82 7.93 -6.76
N LEU A 99 -4.57 7.61 -5.48
CA LEU A 99 -3.46 6.73 -5.11
C LEU A 99 -3.64 5.35 -5.73
N ILE A 100 -4.85 4.80 -5.72
CA ILE A 100 -5.09 3.50 -6.36
C ILE A 100 -4.90 3.59 -7.88
N SER A 101 -5.32 4.69 -8.49
CA SER A 101 -5.07 4.92 -9.92
C SER A 101 -3.57 4.95 -10.25
N GLU A 102 -2.73 5.50 -9.37
CA GLU A 102 -1.27 5.46 -9.55
C GLU A 102 -0.70 4.04 -9.38
N PHE A 103 -1.19 3.27 -8.41
CA PHE A 103 -0.84 1.85 -8.28
C PHE A 103 -1.17 1.04 -9.53
N GLU A 104 -2.35 1.27 -10.12
CA GLU A 104 -2.80 0.59 -11.33
C GLU A 104 -1.92 0.98 -12.54
N LYS A 105 -1.57 2.27 -12.68
CA LYS A 105 -0.65 2.73 -13.74
C LYS A 105 0.72 2.07 -13.65
N LEU A 106 1.29 1.99 -12.44
CA LEU A 106 2.56 1.32 -12.22
C LEU A 106 2.50 -0.15 -12.63
N GLN A 107 1.44 -0.87 -12.26
CA GLN A 107 1.28 -2.26 -12.65
C GLN A 107 1.04 -2.47 -14.13
N ALA A 108 0.22 -1.61 -14.76
CA ALA A 108 -0.06 -1.67 -16.19
C ALA A 108 1.20 -1.48 -17.05
N SER A 109 2.24 -0.85 -16.49
CA SER A 109 3.53 -0.69 -17.14
C SER A 109 4.41 -1.95 -17.14
N LEU A 110 4.10 -2.95 -16.31
CA LEU A 110 4.87 -4.17 -16.16
C LEU A 110 4.46 -5.23 -17.19
N THR A 111 5.43 -5.95 -17.75
CA THR A 111 5.19 -7.19 -18.50
C THR A 111 4.68 -8.31 -17.58
N ASP A 112 4.12 -9.39 -18.15
CA ASP A 112 3.64 -10.54 -17.37
C ASP A 112 4.73 -11.15 -16.48
N VAL A 113 5.96 -11.23 -17.00
CA VAL A 113 7.12 -11.74 -16.27
C VAL A 113 7.50 -10.82 -15.12
N GLU A 114 7.47 -9.50 -15.33
CA GLU A 114 7.77 -8.53 -14.29
C GLU A 114 6.68 -8.46 -13.22
N ARG A 115 5.40 -8.58 -13.59
CA ARG A 115 4.29 -8.67 -12.63
C ARG A 115 4.43 -9.89 -11.72
N ARG A 116 4.78 -11.05 -12.30
CA ARG A 116 5.08 -12.27 -11.54
C ARG A 116 6.28 -12.12 -10.60
N ALA A 117 7.34 -11.48 -11.07
CA ALA A 117 8.50 -11.20 -10.22
C ALA A 117 8.15 -10.24 -9.07
N ALA A 118 7.45 -9.14 -9.37
CA ALA A 118 6.99 -8.17 -8.37
C ALA A 118 6.08 -8.83 -7.34
N SER A 119 5.21 -9.75 -7.79
CA SER A 119 4.33 -10.55 -6.94
C SER A 119 5.06 -11.31 -5.87
N VAL A 120 5.91 -12.25 -6.27
CA VAL A 120 6.57 -13.13 -5.31
C VAL A 120 7.54 -12.35 -4.42
N VAL A 121 8.13 -11.26 -4.92
CA VAL A 121 9.03 -10.41 -4.14
C VAL A 121 8.27 -9.58 -3.10
N ASP A 122 7.16 -8.94 -3.47
CA ASP A 122 6.28 -8.22 -2.55
C ASP A 122 5.78 -9.15 -1.42
N SER A 123 5.37 -10.36 -1.80
CA SER A 123 4.95 -11.43 -0.89
C SER A 123 6.01 -11.77 0.16
N LEU A 124 7.26 -11.91 -0.28
CA LEU A 124 8.39 -12.25 0.59
C LEU A 124 8.77 -11.09 1.51
N ASN A 125 8.72 -9.85 1.01
CA ASN A 125 8.91 -8.65 1.82
C ASN A 125 7.83 -8.54 2.90
N ASN A 126 6.57 -8.76 2.53
CA ASN A 126 5.45 -8.79 3.47
C ASN A 126 5.68 -9.86 4.55
N LEU A 127 6.00 -11.09 4.15
CA LEU A 127 6.24 -12.18 5.09
C LEU A 127 7.41 -11.87 6.04
N TYR A 128 8.51 -11.33 5.53
CA TYR A 128 9.63 -10.88 6.35
C TYR A 128 9.19 -9.83 7.39
N ALA A 129 8.48 -8.78 6.96
CA ALA A 129 8.00 -7.74 7.86
C ALA A 129 6.97 -8.26 8.88
N SER A 130 6.15 -9.24 8.49
CA SER A 130 5.07 -9.78 9.30
C SER A 130 5.54 -10.76 10.38
N VAL A 131 6.59 -11.55 10.14
CA VAL A 131 7.03 -12.59 11.11
C VAL A 131 8.51 -12.64 11.44
N VAL A 132 9.38 -11.97 10.69
CA VAL A 132 10.83 -11.95 10.98
C VAL A 132 11.23 -10.64 11.64
N ALA A 133 10.93 -9.52 10.99
CA ALA A 133 11.24 -8.20 11.51
C ALA A 133 10.49 -7.90 12.81
N ASN A 134 11.11 -7.09 13.66
CA ASN A 134 10.56 -6.60 14.91
C ASN A 134 11.24 -5.29 15.32
N ASP A 135 10.55 -4.49 16.14
CA ASP A 135 10.99 -3.16 16.56
C ASP A 135 12.01 -3.15 17.70
N LYS A 136 12.52 -4.33 18.12
CA LYS A 136 13.68 -4.41 19.04
C LYS A 136 15.00 -4.11 18.32
N SER A 137 14.99 -4.17 17.00
CA SER A 137 16.07 -3.66 16.13
C SER A 137 15.68 -2.29 15.56
N PRO A 138 16.65 -1.38 15.34
CA PRO A 138 16.37 -0.09 14.72
C PRO A 138 15.61 -0.26 13.40
N GLN A 139 14.45 0.39 13.31
CA GLN A 139 13.65 0.45 12.10
C GLN A 139 13.99 1.71 11.30
N VAL A 140 13.96 1.60 9.99
CA VAL A 140 14.24 2.70 9.06
C VAL A 140 13.05 2.82 8.12
N PHE A 141 12.41 3.99 8.08
CA PHE A 141 11.20 4.25 7.30
C PHE A 141 11.47 5.23 6.17
N GLY A 142 10.91 4.92 5.01
CA GLY A 142 11.26 5.49 3.72
C GLY A 142 12.42 4.73 3.07
N THR A 143 12.46 4.83 1.75
CA THR A 143 13.47 4.16 0.92
C THR A 143 14.89 4.51 1.36
N ASP A 144 15.13 5.75 1.80
CA ASP A 144 16.43 6.24 2.29
C ASP A 144 16.38 6.67 3.77
N GLY A 145 15.35 6.26 4.52
CA GLY A 145 15.18 6.57 5.94
C GLY A 145 14.60 7.95 6.25
N GLN A 146 14.17 8.70 5.23
CA GLN A 146 13.69 10.08 5.35
C GLN A 146 12.47 10.26 6.26
N TYR A 147 11.69 9.20 6.49
CA TYR A 147 10.50 9.22 7.33
C TYR A 147 10.75 8.71 8.76
N THR A 148 11.94 8.20 9.05
CA THR A 148 12.26 7.54 10.33
C THR A 148 11.96 8.42 11.56
N PRO A 149 12.37 9.70 11.61
CA PRO A 149 12.08 10.55 12.77
C PRO A 149 10.58 10.78 12.98
N ARG A 150 9.83 10.98 11.89
CA ARG A 150 8.39 11.20 11.92
C ARG A 150 7.65 9.95 12.37
N ALA A 151 8.00 8.80 11.80
CA ALA A 151 7.37 7.51 12.12
C ALA A 151 7.59 7.15 13.60
N THR A 152 8.82 7.35 14.10
CA THR A 152 9.15 7.15 15.52
C THR A 152 8.35 8.07 16.44
N ALA A 153 8.30 9.37 16.13
CA ALA A 153 7.54 10.33 16.93
C ALA A 153 6.02 10.05 16.90
N ALA A 154 5.49 9.64 15.75
CA ALA A 154 4.09 9.33 15.56
C ALA A 154 3.67 8.10 16.39
N ILE A 155 4.42 6.99 16.31
CA ILE A 155 4.07 5.77 17.06
C ILE A 155 4.19 5.99 18.57
N ASP A 156 5.21 6.72 19.04
CA ASP A 156 5.37 7.03 20.46
C ASP A 156 4.18 7.85 20.97
N LYS A 157 3.68 8.79 20.15
CA LYS A 157 2.51 9.60 20.50
C LYS A 157 1.22 8.79 20.51
N LEU A 158 1.00 7.95 19.50
CA LEU A 158 -0.18 7.09 19.39
C LEU A 158 -0.27 6.12 20.58
N ARG A 159 0.86 5.54 21.00
CA ARG A 159 0.95 4.65 22.17
C ARG A 159 0.49 5.28 23.47
N GLY A 160 0.64 6.60 23.62
CA GLY A 160 0.19 7.36 24.79
C GLY A 160 -1.15 8.06 24.62
N PHE A 161 -1.76 8.00 23.44
CA PHE A 161 -2.98 8.75 23.13
C PHE A 161 -4.24 7.97 23.46
N TRP A 162 -4.39 6.77 22.92
CA TRP A 162 -5.57 5.93 23.12
C TRP A 162 -5.49 5.14 24.42
N ASP A 163 -6.64 4.95 25.07
CA ASP A 163 -6.80 4.15 26.29
C ASP A 163 -6.89 2.64 26.00
N ILE A 164 -5.94 2.13 25.21
CA ILE A 164 -5.81 0.70 24.88
C ILE A 164 -4.45 0.16 25.37
N GLU A 165 -4.28 -1.16 25.36
CA GLU A 165 -2.97 -1.76 25.64
C GLU A 165 -2.01 -1.58 24.46
N SER A 166 -1.24 -0.49 24.53
CA SER A 166 -0.42 0.02 23.43
C SER A 166 1.05 -0.42 23.44
N TRP A 167 1.58 -0.80 24.60
CA TRP A 167 3.03 -1.00 24.81
C TRP A 167 3.61 -2.16 24.00
N ASN A 168 2.77 -3.09 23.54
CA ASN A 168 3.14 -4.26 22.74
C ASN A 168 2.81 -4.11 21.24
N ILE A 169 2.28 -2.97 20.79
CA ILE A 169 2.05 -2.69 19.37
C ILE A 169 3.38 -2.26 18.76
N GLN A 170 3.95 -3.11 17.92
CA GLN A 170 5.22 -2.84 17.24
C GLN A 170 5.00 -1.93 16.03
N LEU A 171 5.98 -1.10 15.69
CA LEU A 171 6.04 -0.45 14.37
C LEU A 171 7.17 -1.06 13.58
N VAL A 172 6.86 -1.67 12.44
CA VAL A 172 7.81 -2.44 11.63
C VAL A 172 7.90 -1.84 10.23
N ALA A 173 9.11 -1.65 9.72
CA ALA A 173 9.32 -1.20 8.36
C ALA A 173 9.04 -2.35 7.38
N TYR A 174 8.20 -2.08 6.39
CA TYR A 174 7.94 -2.98 5.26
C TYR A 174 8.70 -2.43 4.05
N LYS A 175 9.84 -3.02 3.72
CA LYS A 175 10.73 -2.46 2.69
C LYS A 175 10.73 -3.30 1.44
N GLY A 176 10.59 -2.65 0.29
CA GLY A 176 10.79 -3.29 -1.02
C GLY A 176 12.19 -3.90 -1.19
N THR A 177 13.18 -3.36 -0.47
CA THR A 177 14.58 -3.77 -0.51
C THR A 177 14.93 -4.96 0.39
N ASP A 178 14.00 -5.46 1.22
CA ASP A 178 14.30 -6.58 2.12
C ASP A 178 14.63 -7.86 1.35
N ALA A 179 13.91 -8.15 0.27
CA ALA A 179 14.17 -9.28 -0.62
C ALA A 179 15.48 -9.19 -1.40
N ALA A 180 16.10 -8.01 -1.46
CA ALA A 180 17.44 -7.83 -2.03
C ALA A 180 18.55 -8.32 -1.08
N SER A 181 18.25 -8.66 0.18
CA SER A 181 19.21 -9.24 1.12
C SER A 181 19.06 -10.76 1.18
N PRO A 182 20.07 -11.53 0.74
CA PRO A 182 20.08 -12.97 0.90
C PRO A 182 19.92 -13.42 2.35
N GLU A 183 20.47 -12.66 3.30
CA GLU A 183 20.42 -12.97 4.74
C GLU A 183 19.01 -12.84 5.29
N LYS A 184 18.32 -11.72 5.00
CA LYS A 184 16.92 -11.53 5.40
C LYS A 184 16.02 -12.60 4.79
N MET A 185 16.19 -12.88 3.50
CA MET A 185 15.38 -13.90 2.84
C MET A 185 15.69 -15.32 3.33
N LYS A 186 16.94 -15.62 3.68
CA LYS A 186 17.29 -16.86 4.37
C LYS A 186 16.53 -16.99 5.69
N GLU A 187 16.43 -15.93 6.50
CA GLU A 187 15.65 -15.94 7.73
C GLU A 187 14.14 -16.14 7.47
N THR A 188 13.61 -15.53 6.42
CA THR A 188 12.21 -15.73 5.97
C THR A 188 11.95 -17.18 5.58
N PHE A 189 12.77 -17.77 4.72
CA PHE A 189 12.59 -19.17 4.29
C PHE A 189 12.87 -20.18 5.42
N ALA A 190 13.71 -19.83 6.41
CA ALA A 190 13.98 -20.67 7.58
C ALA A 190 12.75 -20.86 8.49
N ARG A 191 11.62 -20.18 8.21
CA ARG A 191 10.33 -20.42 8.88
C ARG A 191 9.71 -21.77 8.51
N GLY A 192 10.08 -22.34 7.36
CA GLY A 192 9.56 -23.61 6.89
C GLY A 192 10.61 -24.57 6.34
N PHE A 193 11.77 -24.06 5.90
CA PHE A 193 12.77 -24.87 5.21
C PHE A 193 14.00 -25.21 6.06
N ALA A 194 14.63 -26.34 5.73
CA ALA A 194 15.94 -26.69 6.26
C ALA A 194 17.00 -25.64 5.87
N PRO A 195 18.07 -25.44 6.67
CA PRO A 195 19.01 -24.32 6.51
C PRO A 195 19.63 -24.17 5.12
N GLU A 196 19.99 -25.28 4.46
CA GLU A 196 20.59 -25.25 3.11
C GLU A 196 19.59 -24.78 2.06
N ARG A 197 18.36 -25.31 2.08
CA ARG A 197 17.28 -24.90 1.18
C ARG A 197 16.89 -23.44 1.42
N ALA A 198 16.79 -23.02 2.69
CA ALA A 198 16.49 -21.63 3.03
C ALA A 198 17.56 -20.65 2.50
N ALA A 199 18.84 -21.02 2.61
CA ALA A 199 19.93 -20.22 2.06
C ALA A 199 19.88 -20.14 0.52
N ALA A 200 19.61 -21.26 -0.16
CA ALA A 200 19.48 -21.30 -1.62
C ALA A 200 18.28 -20.47 -2.11
N ALA A 201 17.11 -20.60 -1.47
CA ALA A 201 15.91 -19.82 -1.78
C ALA A 201 16.12 -18.32 -1.50
N GLY A 202 16.81 -17.97 -0.41
CA GLY A 202 17.16 -16.59 -0.09
C GLY A 202 18.10 -15.95 -1.11
N ALA A 203 19.10 -16.69 -1.57
CA ALA A 203 19.98 -16.24 -2.65
C ALA A 203 19.23 -16.06 -3.98
N LEU A 204 18.28 -16.96 -4.28
CA LEU A 204 17.42 -16.87 -5.47
C LEU A 204 16.51 -15.63 -5.43
N ALA A 205 15.89 -15.33 -4.28
CA ALA A 205 15.08 -14.12 -4.10
C ALA A 205 15.90 -12.85 -4.41
N SER A 206 17.08 -12.73 -3.79
CA SER A 206 17.99 -11.61 -4.05
C SER A 206 18.42 -11.54 -5.51
N LYS A 207 18.68 -12.68 -6.16
CA LYS A 207 19.03 -12.72 -7.58
C LYS A 207 17.91 -12.14 -8.45
N VAL A 208 16.67 -12.59 -8.25
CA VAL A 208 15.49 -12.10 -9.00
C VAL A 208 15.33 -10.58 -8.85
N VAL A 209 15.47 -10.05 -7.63
CA VAL A 209 15.36 -8.61 -7.37
C VAL A 209 16.37 -7.77 -8.16
N HIS A 210 17.59 -8.29 -8.38
CA HIS A 210 18.64 -7.58 -9.11
C HIS A 210 18.62 -7.84 -10.64
N GLU A 211 18.13 -8.99 -11.08
CA GLU A 211 18.12 -9.35 -12.51
C GLU A 211 16.87 -8.86 -13.25
N VAL A 212 15.76 -8.62 -12.57
CA VAL A 212 14.53 -8.07 -13.17
C VAL A 212 14.57 -6.54 -13.08
N PRO A 213 14.79 -5.79 -14.19
CA PRO A 213 15.02 -4.35 -14.14
C PRO A 213 13.84 -3.57 -13.53
N ALA A 214 12.61 -4.02 -13.78
CA ALA A 214 11.41 -3.40 -13.23
C ALA A 214 11.36 -3.42 -11.69
N LEU A 215 12.07 -4.31 -11.01
CA LEU A 215 12.12 -4.35 -9.55
C LEU A 215 13.06 -3.29 -8.95
N GLN A 216 13.92 -2.68 -9.79
CA GLN A 216 14.81 -1.58 -9.41
C GLN A 216 15.66 -1.88 -8.16
N GLY A 217 16.15 -3.12 -8.03
CA GLY A 217 16.91 -3.54 -6.84
C GLY A 217 16.09 -3.47 -5.54
N GLY A 218 14.77 -3.62 -5.63
CA GLY A 218 13.84 -3.50 -4.50
C GLY A 218 13.26 -2.10 -4.30
N ARG A 219 13.63 -1.12 -5.11
CA ARG A 219 13.14 0.27 -4.99
C ARG A 219 11.86 0.55 -5.76
N ASN A 220 11.29 -0.44 -6.46
CA ASN A 220 9.97 -0.28 -7.06
C ASN A 220 8.91 -0.14 -5.95
N PRO A 221 8.10 0.95 -5.93
CA PRO A 221 7.10 1.18 -4.89
C PRO A 221 6.06 0.04 -4.74
N LEU A 222 5.83 -0.75 -5.80
CA LEU A 222 4.91 -1.89 -5.75
C LEU A 222 5.34 -2.99 -4.77
N LEU A 223 6.61 -3.03 -4.34
CA LEU A 223 7.17 -4.09 -3.48
C LEU A 223 7.00 -3.84 -1.98
N SER A 224 6.43 -2.68 -1.64
CA SER A 224 6.07 -2.27 -0.27
C SER A 224 4.97 -1.21 -0.31
N GLY A 225 4.04 -1.37 -1.25
CA GLY A 225 3.01 -0.39 -1.56
C GLY A 225 1.85 -0.36 -0.58
N ASN A 226 2.08 -0.73 0.68
CA ASN A 226 1.00 -0.96 1.63
C ASN A 226 1.34 -0.54 3.05
N ALA A 227 0.30 -0.42 3.87
CA ALA A 227 0.40 -0.45 5.32
C ALA A 227 -0.73 -1.33 5.86
N PHE A 228 -0.54 -1.92 7.04
CA PHE A 228 -1.62 -2.62 7.73
C PHE A 228 -1.32 -2.84 9.21
N ALA A 229 -2.38 -2.94 9.99
CA ALA A 229 -2.38 -3.43 11.36
C ALA A 229 -2.59 -4.95 11.41
N ALA A 230 -1.66 -5.67 12.03
CA ALA A 230 -1.84 -7.09 12.31
C ALA A 230 -2.55 -7.29 13.66
N PRO A 231 -3.55 -8.18 13.74
CA PRO A 231 -4.30 -8.43 14.96
C PRO A 231 -3.44 -9.09 16.06
N PRO A 232 -3.91 -9.11 17.32
CA PRO A 232 -3.14 -9.62 18.45
C PRO A 232 -2.71 -11.09 18.34
N ASP A 233 -3.49 -11.91 17.64
CA ASP A 233 -3.27 -13.35 17.43
C ASP A 233 -2.44 -13.67 16.18
N SER A 234 -2.04 -12.66 15.40
CA SER A 234 -1.12 -12.84 14.29
C SER A 234 0.22 -13.44 14.77
N ALA A 235 0.90 -14.20 13.91
CA ALA A 235 2.15 -14.89 14.28
C ALA A 235 3.27 -13.93 14.74
N GLY A 236 3.22 -12.67 14.30
CA GLY A 236 4.11 -11.60 14.73
C GLY A 236 3.66 -10.86 16.00
N GLY A 237 2.45 -11.12 16.50
CA GLY A 237 1.77 -10.31 17.50
C GLY A 237 1.39 -8.92 16.98
N LYS A 238 0.79 -8.10 17.83
CA LYS A 238 0.32 -6.75 17.48
C LYS A 238 1.43 -5.92 16.83
N ARG A 239 1.20 -5.49 15.59
CA ARG A 239 2.14 -4.65 14.85
C ARG A 239 1.44 -3.79 13.80
N ILE A 240 2.09 -2.72 13.41
CA ILE A 240 1.78 -1.92 12.22
C ILE A 240 2.96 -2.11 11.27
N LEU A 241 2.67 -2.54 10.05
CA LEU A 241 3.64 -2.58 8.97
C LEU A 241 3.47 -1.29 8.16
N LEU A 242 4.55 -0.53 8.01
CA LEU A 242 4.55 0.71 7.24
C LEU A 242 5.45 0.55 6.01
N GLY A 243 4.84 0.51 4.84
CA GLY A 243 5.51 0.31 3.57
C GLY A 243 6.18 1.56 3.02
N ASP A 244 7.44 1.45 2.61
CA ASP A 244 8.14 2.59 2.01
C ASP A 244 7.60 2.96 0.64
N GLY A 245 7.20 1.96 -0.15
CA GLY A 245 6.57 2.17 -1.44
C GLY A 245 5.26 2.95 -1.33
N LEU A 246 4.46 2.68 -0.29
CA LEU A 246 3.29 3.48 0.02
C LEU A 246 3.67 4.94 0.32
N LEU A 247 4.65 5.16 1.19
CA LEU A 247 5.08 6.51 1.55
C LEU A 247 5.64 7.29 0.36
N ASP A 248 6.39 6.62 -0.53
CA ASP A 248 6.93 7.23 -1.74
C ASP A 248 5.81 7.63 -2.72
N LEU A 249 4.77 6.79 -2.89
CA LEU A 249 3.63 7.09 -3.77
C LEU A 249 2.76 8.20 -3.20
N VAL A 250 2.43 8.14 -1.91
CA VAL A 250 1.68 9.19 -1.22
C VAL A 250 2.44 10.52 -1.26
N GLY A 251 3.77 10.48 -1.17
CA GLY A 251 4.63 11.64 -1.35
C GLY A 251 4.57 12.23 -2.77
N GLN A 252 4.59 11.39 -3.80
CA GLN A 252 4.48 11.79 -5.21
C GLN A 252 3.12 12.44 -5.53
N ASP A 253 2.05 11.95 -4.89
CA ASP A 253 0.70 12.50 -5.01
C ASP A 253 0.49 13.82 -4.23
N GLY A 254 1.54 14.33 -3.57
CA GLY A 254 1.53 15.63 -2.89
C GLY A 254 1.08 15.57 -1.43
N PHE A 255 0.91 14.38 -0.87
CA PHE A 255 0.52 14.19 0.54
C PHE A 255 1.71 13.90 1.47
N GLY A 256 2.95 14.16 1.03
CA GLY A 256 4.16 13.87 1.80
C GLY A 256 4.19 14.52 3.19
N ASP A 257 3.55 15.67 3.37
CA ASP A 257 3.49 16.38 4.66
C ASP A 257 2.53 15.72 5.66
N VAL A 258 1.53 14.96 5.18
CA VAL A 258 0.51 14.30 6.03
C VAL A 258 0.56 12.77 5.97
N SER A 259 1.51 12.19 5.23
CA SER A 259 1.56 10.76 4.97
C SER A 259 1.80 9.93 6.24
N VAL A 260 2.91 10.17 6.93
CA VAL A 260 3.39 9.28 8.01
C VAL A 260 2.41 9.22 9.18
N GLU A 261 2.08 10.36 9.78
CA GLU A 261 1.18 10.41 10.93
C GLU A 261 -0.26 10.06 10.53
N GLY A 262 -0.68 10.38 9.30
CA GLY A 262 -2.00 10.04 8.78
C GLY A 262 -2.19 8.54 8.61
N ILE A 263 -1.27 7.89 7.90
CA ILE A 263 -1.29 6.44 7.68
C ILE A 263 -1.13 5.71 9.02
N LEU A 264 -0.16 6.11 9.86
CA LEU A 264 0.00 5.49 11.17
C LEU A 264 -1.21 5.71 12.08
N GLY A 265 -1.84 6.89 12.03
CA GLY A 265 -3.08 7.15 12.75
C GLY A 265 -4.21 6.23 12.33
N HIS A 266 -4.34 5.97 11.02
CA HIS A 266 -5.30 5.02 10.45
C HIS A 266 -4.99 3.59 10.92
N GLU A 267 -3.77 3.10 10.73
CA GLU A 267 -3.41 1.74 11.14
C GLU A 267 -3.52 1.52 12.66
N TYR A 268 -3.25 2.56 13.44
CA TYR A 268 -3.49 2.50 14.89
C TYR A 268 -4.97 2.48 15.23
N GLY A 269 -5.82 3.08 14.39
CA GLY A 269 -7.27 2.99 14.47
C GLY A 269 -7.78 1.55 14.39
N HIS A 270 -7.18 0.71 13.54
CA HIS A 270 -7.45 -0.73 13.53
C HIS A 270 -7.08 -1.41 14.86
N HIS A 271 -5.98 -1.02 15.50
CA HIS A 271 -5.63 -1.52 16.85
C HIS A 271 -6.60 -1.04 17.94
N VAL A 272 -7.17 0.16 17.79
CA VAL A 272 -8.27 0.62 18.65
C VAL A 272 -9.47 -0.31 18.49
N ASP A 273 -9.84 -0.65 17.26
CA ASP A 273 -10.93 -1.59 16.99
C ASP A 273 -10.65 -2.99 17.56
N PHE A 274 -9.45 -3.54 17.36
CA PHE A 274 -9.03 -4.83 17.92
C PHE A 274 -9.10 -4.87 19.46
N ALA A 275 -8.78 -3.76 20.13
CA ALA A 275 -8.83 -3.69 21.59
C ALA A 275 -10.25 -3.74 22.16
N HIS A 276 -11.27 -3.51 21.33
CA HIS A 276 -12.69 -3.49 21.70
C HIS A 276 -13.54 -4.56 21.01
N ASP A 277 -12.90 -5.59 20.43
CA ASP A 277 -13.56 -6.63 19.63
C ASP A 277 -14.48 -6.05 18.54
N ASN A 278 -14.17 -4.84 18.05
CA ASN A 278 -14.88 -4.20 16.95
C ASN A 278 -14.20 -4.67 15.66
N SER A 279 -14.89 -5.44 14.82
CA SER A 279 -14.32 -5.94 13.56
C SER A 279 -15.39 -5.96 12.48
N PRO A 280 -15.78 -4.78 11.96
CA PRO A 280 -16.79 -4.72 10.92
C PRO A 280 -16.28 -5.43 9.66
N SER A 281 -17.23 -6.04 8.94
CA SER A 281 -16.99 -6.63 7.62
C SER A 281 -17.53 -5.77 6.46
N ASP A 282 -18.06 -4.59 6.78
CA ASP A 282 -18.55 -3.60 5.83
C ASP A 282 -17.59 -2.39 5.79
N GLU A 283 -17.95 -1.34 5.05
CA GLU A 283 -17.13 -0.14 4.86
C GLU A 283 -16.77 0.57 6.18
N SER A 284 -17.53 0.34 7.26
CA SER A 284 -17.20 0.90 8.57
C SER A 284 -15.88 0.36 9.14
N GLY A 285 -15.40 -0.77 8.64
CA GLY A 285 -14.10 -1.35 8.99
C GLY A 285 -12.91 -0.48 8.59
N GLU A 286 -13.03 0.34 7.54
CA GLU A 286 -11.97 1.27 7.09
C GLU A 286 -12.31 2.72 7.42
N MET A 287 -13.60 3.07 7.36
CA MET A 287 -14.06 4.42 7.71
C MET A 287 -13.90 4.71 9.22
N GLY A 288 -14.04 3.70 10.10
CA GLY A 288 -13.78 3.86 11.53
C GLY A 288 -12.35 4.32 11.80
N PRO A 289 -11.33 3.57 11.34
CA PRO A 289 -9.93 3.97 11.38
C PRO A 289 -9.64 5.35 10.79
N ASP A 290 -10.26 5.73 9.66
CA ASP A 290 -10.16 7.10 9.12
C ASP A 290 -10.67 8.15 10.12
N ALA A 291 -11.82 7.89 10.76
CA ALA A 291 -12.38 8.76 11.78
C ALA A 291 -11.49 8.84 13.04
N TYR A 292 -10.93 7.73 13.49
CA TYR A 292 -10.05 7.72 14.67
C TYR A 292 -8.75 8.47 14.38
N ALA A 293 -8.19 8.29 13.19
CA ALA A 293 -7.05 9.06 12.71
C ALA A 293 -7.36 10.55 12.68
N GLY A 294 -8.46 10.97 12.04
CA GLY A 294 -8.87 12.39 12.02
C GLY A 294 -9.02 12.99 13.42
N TYR A 295 -9.58 12.23 14.37
CA TYR A 295 -9.66 12.63 15.77
C TYR A 295 -8.27 12.81 16.41
N PHE A 296 -7.41 11.80 16.30
CA PHE A 296 -6.03 11.85 16.82
C PHE A 296 -5.24 13.02 16.23
N LEU A 297 -5.32 13.21 14.92
CA LEU A 297 -4.56 14.23 14.21
C LEU A 297 -4.99 15.63 14.66
N ALA A 298 -6.27 15.85 14.92
CA ALA A 298 -6.82 17.17 15.27
C ALA A 298 -6.69 17.50 16.76
N HIS A 299 -6.67 16.48 17.61
CA HIS A 299 -6.71 16.65 19.05
C HIS A 299 -5.42 17.31 19.59
N ALA A 300 -5.53 18.21 20.58
CA ALA A 300 -4.40 18.97 21.12
C ALA A 300 -3.33 18.09 21.81
N LYS A 301 -3.72 16.90 22.28
CA LYS A 301 -2.81 15.87 22.81
C LYS A 301 -2.33 14.86 21.77
N GLY A 302 -2.97 14.83 20.60
CA GLY A 302 -2.56 14.01 19.45
C GLY A 302 -1.68 14.84 18.53
N ALA A 303 -1.76 14.71 17.20
CA ALA A 303 -0.83 15.42 16.31
C ALA A 303 -1.00 16.96 16.34
N ALA A 304 -2.16 17.45 16.79
CA ALA A 304 -2.51 18.87 16.86
C ALA A 304 -2.33 19.62 15.52
N TRP A 305 -2.71 18.95 14.43
CA TRP A 305 -2.67 19.51 13.08
C TRP A 305 -3.65 20.67 12.91
N ASP A 306 -3.25 21.62 12.06
CA ASP A 306 -4.12 22.70 11.64
C ASP A 306 -5.16 22.23 10.60
N ALA A 307 -6.11 23.11 10.28
CA ALA A 307 -7.19 22.80 9.35
C ALA A 307 -6.69 22.44 7.94
N ARG A 308 -5.52 22.96 7.53
CA ARG A 308 -4.95 22.63 6.22
C ARG A 308 -4.46 21.19 6.20
N ALA A 309 -3.64 20.79 7.18
CA ALA A 309 -3.15 19.43 7.29
C ALA A 309 -4.29 18.41 7.49
N GLN A 310 -5.34 18.78 8.23
CA GLN A 310 -6.57 17.98 8.35
C GLN A 310 -7.28 17.80 7.01
N GLN A 311 -7.41 18.87 6.24
CA GLN A 311 -8.00 18.80 4.92
C GLN A 311 -7.18 17.90 3.98
N GLU A 312 -5.85 18.04 3.99
CA GLU A 312 -4.93 17.20 3.21
C GLU A 312 -5.06 15.72 3.61
N PHE A 313 -5.17 15.40 4.91
CA PHE A 313 -5.45 14.05 5.39
C PHE A 313 -6.80 13.51 4.90
N ALA A 314 -7.86 14.31 4.95
CA ALA A 314 -9.17 13.88 4.46
C ALA A 314 -9.13 13.56 2.95
N TYR A 315 -8.28 14.24 2.17
CA TYR A 315 -8.02 13.91 0.76
C TYR A 315 -7.14 12.66 0.60
N LEU A 316 -6.17 12.42 1.49
CA LEU A 316 -5.40 11.19 1.52
C LEU A 316 -6.30 9.98 1.79
N SER A 317 -7.17 10.01 2.80
CA SER A 317 -8.18 8.95 3.03
C SER A 317 -9.06 8.75 1.80
N ALA A 318 -9.48 9.84 1.13
CA ALA A 318 -10.23 9.74 -0.11
C ALA A 318 -9.46 9.04 -1.23
N SER A 319 -8.14 9.29 -1.35
CA SER A 319 -7.32 8.72 -2.43
C SER A 319 -7.15 7.20 -2.37
N ILE A 320 -7.46 6.59 -1.22
CA ILE A 320 -7.39 5.14 -1.00
C ILE A 320 -8.77 4.48 -1.18
N GLY A 321 -9.86 5.24 -1.18
CA GLY A 321 -11.21 4.71 -1.40
C GLY A 321 -11.30 3.96 -2.74
N ASP A 322 -11.75 2.71 -2.69
CA ASP A 322 -11.66 1.78 -3.81
C ASP A 322 -12.97 1.55 -4.54
N CYS A 323 -14.06 2.14 -4.03
CA CYS A 323 -15.41 1.94 -4.53
C CYS A 323 -15.91 0.49 -4.38
N GLU A 324 -15.34 -0.28 -3.47
CA GLU A 324 -15.83 -1.59 -3.07
C GLU A 324 -16.52 -1.48 -1.70
N HIS A 325 -17.42 -2.43 -1.43
CA HIS A 325 -18.13 -2.50 -0.14
C HIS A 325 -17.24 -2.90 1.06
N SER A 326 -15.92 -3.00 0.87
CA SER A 326 -14.91 -3.30 1.90
C SER A 326 -14.13 -2.05 2.34
N HIS A 327 -13.70 -1.17 1.41
CA HIS A 327 -12.93 0.04 1.75
C HIS A 327 -13.70 1.35 1.50
N GLY A 328 -14.92 1.27 0.96
CA GLY A 328 -15.81 2.41 0.76
C GLY A 328 -15.40 3.35 -0.36
N THR A 329 -16.28 4.32 -0.65
CA THR A 329 -16.02 5.34 -1.66
C THR A 329 -15.02 6.39 -1.17
N PRO A 330 -14.28 7.06 -2.06
CA PRO A 330 -13.44 8.21 -1.69
C PRO A 330 -14.16 9.27 -0.85
N ALA A 331 -15.42 9.55 -1.17
CA ALA A 331 -16.20 10.54 -0.43
C ALA A 331 -16.65 10.02 0.95
N GLN A 332 -16.85 8.70 1.13
CA GLN A 332 -17.20 8.10 2.41
C GLN A 332 -16.02 8.17 3.37
N ARG A 333 -14.84 7.75 2.89
CA ARG A 333 -13.57 7.83 3.63
C ARG A 333 -13.23 9.26 4.04
N LYS A 334 -13.34 10.21 3.10
CA LYS A 334 -13.16 11.65 3.38
C LYS A 334 -14.11 12.15 4.48
N ALA A 335 -15.38 11.79 4.38
CA ALA A 335 -16.40 12.21 5.35
C ALA A 335 -16.13 11.61 6.74
N ALA A 336 -15.66 10.37 6.82
CA ALA A 336 -15.30 9.73 8.08
C ALA A 336 -14.11 10.41 8.77
N GLY A 337 -13.01 10.66 8.05
CA GLY A 337 -11.87 11.40 8.58
C GLY A 337 -12.23 12.81 9.05
N THR A 338 -13.04 13.51 8.25
CA THR A 338 -13.58 14.84 8.61
C THR A 338 -14.46 14.77 9.85
N TRP A 339 -15.32 13.75 9.98
CA TRP A 339 -16.14 13.58 11.18
C TRP A 339 -15.29 13.44 12.44
N GLY A 340 -14.21 12.65 12.36
CA GLY A 340 -13.23 12.47 13.43
C GLY A 340 -12.57 13.77 13.88
N GLU A 341 -12.07 14.55 12.92
CA GLU A 341 -11.52 15.89 13.15
C GLU A 341 -12.54 16.75 13.93
N GLN A 342 -13.79 16.80 13.47
CA GLN A 342 -14.84 17.60 14.10
C GLN A 342 -15.15 17.12 15.53
N GLN A 343 -15.00 15.83 15.84
CA GLN A 343 -15.15 15.33 17.20
C GLN A 343 -14.06 15.84 18.13
N ALA A 344 -12.85 16.15 17.64
CA ALA A 344 -11.78 16.74 18.44
C ALA A 344 -11.95 18.25 18.61
N LEU A 345 -12.33 18.96 17.54
CA LEU A 345 -12.43 20.42 17.55
C LEU A 345 -13.65 20.95 18.33
N LYS A 346 -14.72 20.17 18.43
CA LYS A 346 -15.98 20.58 19.11
C LYS A 346 -16.05 20.18 20.58
N GLN A 347 -14.97 19.68 21.16
CA GLN A 347 -14.98 19.26 22.57
C GLN A 347 -14.94 20.47 23.49
N ASP A 348 -15.75 20.43 24.56
CA ASP A 348 -15.72 21.46 25.60
C ASP A 348 -14.35 21.58 26.26
N ASN A 349 -13.63 20.46 26.39
CA ASN A 349 -12.26 20.43 26.90
C ASN A 349 -11.30 19.84 25.85
N PRO A 350 -10.52 20.67 25.14
CA PRO A 350 -9.62 20.22 24.08
C PRO A 350 -8.41 19.41 24.58
N ASN A 351 -8.20 19.33 25.91
CA ASN A 351 -7.14 18.53 26.51
C ASN A 351 -7.61 17.14 26.96
N LYS A 352 -8.92 16.86 26.93
CA LYS A 352 -9.48 15.59 27.38
C LYS A 352 -9.68 14.67 26.18
N ILE A 353 -8.83 13.66 26.08
CA ILE A 353 -9.02 12.57 25.12
C ILE A 353 -10.31 11.82 25.50
N VAL A 354 -11.19 11.62 24.52
CA VAL A 354 -12.39 10.80 24.70
C VAL A 354 -12.00 9.33 24.68
N PRO A 355 -12.51 8.50 25.62
CA PRO A 355 -12.24 7.06 25.63
C PRO A 355 -12.55 6.41 24.28
N SER A 356 -11.65 5.55 23.82
CA SER A 356 -11.72 4.88 22.51
C SER A 356 -13.06 4.16 22.28
N ALA A 357 -13.55 3.39 23.26
CA ALA A 357 -14.87 2.76 23.20
C ALA A 357 -16.02 3.76 22.94
N THR A 358 -15.94 4.96 23.51
CA THR A 358 -16.92 6.02 23.29
C THR A 358 -16.80 6.62 21.88
N VAL A 359 -15.59 6.73 21.33
CA VAL A 359 -15.39 7.17 19.95
C VAL A 359 -15.98 6.15 18.98
N ILE A 360 -15.73 4.85 19.18
CA ILE A 360 -16.31 3.74 18.40
C ILE A 360 -17.85 3.82 18.42
N GLU A 361 -18.46 3.88 19.61
CA GLU A 361 -19.92 3.94 19.75
C GLU A 361 -20.53 5.15 19.02
N LYS A 362 -19.88 6.32 19.12
CA LYS A 362 -20.30 7.53 18.41
C LYS A 362 -20.17 7.37 16.89
N PHE A 363 -19.09 6.76 16.42
CA PHE A 363 -18.86 6.53 15.00
C PHE A 363 -19.90 5.57 14.43
N GLN A 364 -20.16 4.43 15.09
CA GLN A 364 -21.18 3.47 14.66
C GLN A 364 -22.58 4.09 14.55
N LYS A 365 -22.92 5.06 15.41
CA LYS A 365 -24.17 5.84 15.32
C LYS A 365 -24.20 6.82 14.16
N GLU A 366 -23.03 7.33 13.75
CA GLU A 366 -22.91 8.26 12.63
C GLU A 366 -22.81 7.56 11.28
N TYR A 367 -22.20 6.37 11.24
CA TYR A 367 -21.90 5.61 10.03
C TYR A 367 -23.09 5.52 9.04
N PRO A 368 -24.33 5.18 9.45
CA PRO A 368 -25.48 5.14 8.53
C PRO A 368 -25.80 6.47 7.84
N LYS A 369 -25.36 7.61 8.38
CA LYS A 369 -25.53 8.94 7.78
C LYS A 369 -24.43 9.24 6.76
N LEU A 370 -23.20 8.81 7.05
CA LEU A 370 -22.05 8.95 6.14
C LEU A 370 -22.23 8.11 4.87
N MET A 371 -22.94 6.99 4.97
CA MET A 371 -23.31 6.17 3.80
C MET A 371 -24.36 6.84 2.90
N LYS A 372 -25.25 7.67 3.46
CA LYS A 372 -26.37 8.28 2.73
C LYS A 372 -26.03 9.57 2.01
N SER A 373 -24.93 10.24 2.36
CA SER A 373 -24.57 11.55 1.81
C SER A 373 -24.11 11.51 0.34
N GLN A 374 -24.43 10.44 -0.41
CA GLN A 374 -23.93 10.16 -1.76
C GLN A 374 -24.98 9.58 -2.72
N ALA A 375 -26.27 9.59 -2.33
CA ALA A 375 -27.38 9.27 -3.22
C ALA A 375 -27.92 10.51 -3.94
#